data_AF-A0A0G1NHW8-F1
#
_entry.id   AF-A0A0G1NHW8-F1
#
_cell.length_a   1.000
_cell.length_b   1.000
_cell.length_c   1.000
_cell.angle_alpha   90.00
_cell.angle_beta   90.00
_cell.angle_gamma   90.00
#
_symmetry.space_group_name_H-M   'P 1'
#
loop_
_entity.id
_entity.type
_entity.pdbx_description
1 polymer ?
#
loop_
_entity_poly.entity_id
_entity_poly.type
_entity_poly.pdbx_seq_one_letter_code
_entity_poly.pdbx_strand_id
1 'polypeptide(L)'
;MYVTIINDCADPGTMNRQVVRAATLFPATHISPVAVGAYADLEASGMIIDTIDGAMDEPGIILANVAPRHGKAKQWPNGTPFGHIKYQNTHIFATVDGATLSLVHKYGLAKNIEVYDIPTVLDAMIKQGKLTPKLRDPIINTQFRSYEFLPRIAKWYLSGVDVPFTLHPLSDFLPSPLAVWYVDNFGNCKTTAWQQDLGHQAGKTLMTPWGKLQCYDRLKDVPNGKAGLIVGSSGYQDKRFLEIVLQGKSAAAHFGIKVGDLLR
;
A
#
# COMPACT_ATOMS: atom_id res chain seq x y z
N MET A 1 10.38 11.14 -13.45
CA MET A 1 9.40 11.07 -12.34
C MET A 1 8.28 10.12 -12.70
N TYR A 2 7.91 9.23 -11.79
CA TYR A 2 6.77 8.32 -11.95
C TYR A 2 5.60 8.72 -11.03
N VAL A 3 4.40 8.28 -11.39
CA VAL A 3 3.22 8.32 -10.51
C VAL A 3 2.59 6.94 -10.48
N THR A 4 2.62 6.28 -9.32
CA THR A 4 1.93 5.01 -9.12
C THR A 4 0.61 5.26 -8.40
N ILE A 5 -0.49 4.75 -8.95
CA ILE A 5 -1.83 4.83 -8.35
C ILE A 5 -2.18 3.45 -7.82
N ILE A 6 -2.24 3.27 -6.50
CA ILE A 6 -2.58 1.99 -5.85
C ILE A 6 -4.00 2.14 -5.29
N ASN A 7 -4.96 1.37 -5.79
CA ASN A 7 -6.36 1.56 -5.39
C ASN A 7 -7.22 0.29 -5.43
N ASP A 8 -8.15 0.16 -4.49
CA ASP A 8 -9.18 -0.88 -4.46
C ASP A 8 -10.37 -0.59 -5.39
N CYS A 9 -10.45 0.65 -5.91
CA CYS A 9 -11.34 1.07 -6.98
C CYS A 9 -10.81 0.61 -8.36
N ALA A 10 -10.80 -0.72 -8.56
CA ALA A 10 -10.08 -1.40 -9.63
C ALA A 10 -10.86 -1.57 -10.94
N ASP A 11 -12.14 -1.18 -11.03
CA ASP A 11 -12.87 -1.31 -12.28
C ASP A 11 -12.28 -0.40 -13.38
N PRO A 12 -12.31 -0.83 -14.66
CA PRO A 12 -11.62 -0.11 -15.73
C PRO A 12 -12.03 1.35 -15.88
N GLY A 13 -13.32 1.68 -15.67
CA GLY A 13 -13.82 3.04 -15.81
C GLY A 13 -13.30 3.95 -14.71
N THR A 14 -13.37 3.48 -13.47
CA THR A 14 -12.88 4.20 -12.29
C THR A 14 -11.36 4.36 -12.32
N MET A 15 -10.62 3.31 -12.70
CA MET A 15 -9.17 3.38 -12.85
C MET A 15 -8.75 4.35 -13.96
N ASN A 16 -9.40 4.30 -15.13
CA ASN A 16 -9.12 5.24 -16.22
C ASN A 16 -9.31 6.70 -15.80
N ARG A 17 -10.38 7.02 -15.05
CA ARG A 17 -10.61 8.37 -14.53
C ARG A 17 -9.45 8.84 -13.64
N GLN A 18 -8.93 7.96 -12.78
CA GLN A 18 -7.78 8.28 -11.92
C GLN A 18 -6.51 8.51 -12.74
N VAL A 19 -6.24 7.64 -13.72
CA VAL A 19 -5.07 7.78 -14.61
C VAL A 19 -5.13 9.09 -15.39
N VAL A 20 -6.27 9.41 -16.02
CA VAL A 20 -6.46 10.67 -16.76
C VAL A 20 -6.30 11.89 -15.85
N ARG A 21 -6.82 11.82 -14.62
CA ARG A 21 -6.66 12.89 -13.63
C ARG A 21 -5.19 13.11 -13.24
N ALA A 22 -4.47 12.03 -12.95
CA ALA A 22 -3.06 12.09 -12.62
C ALA A 22 -2.24 12.62 -13.79
N ALA A 23 -2.46 12.11 -15.01
CA ALA A 23 -1.80 12.60 -16.23
C ALA A 23 -2.04 14.09 -16.49
N THR A 24 -3.24 14.59 -16.16
CA THR A 24 -3.58 16.02 -16.29
C THR A 24 -2.85 16.89 -15.26
N LEU A 25 -2.72 16.42 -14.01
CA LEU A 25 -2.07 17.18 -12.93
C LEU A 25 -0.54 17.08 -12.97
N PHE A 26 -0.03 15.98 -13.51
CA PHE A 26 1.39 15.65 -13.61
C PHE A 26 1.74 15.36 -15.09
N PRO A 27 1.74 16.39 -15.96
CA PRO A 27 2.09 16.20 -17.36
C PRO A 27 3.54 15.72 -17.49
N ALA A 28 3.82 14.97 -18.58
CA ALA A 28 5.13 14.37 -18.85
C ALA A 28 5.65 13.41 -17.76
N THR A 29 4.75 12.70 -17.09
CA THR A 29 5.10 11.65 -16.12
C THR A 29 4.53 10.30 -16.54
N HIS A 30 5.22 9.23 -16.18
CA HIS A 30 4.72 7.87 -16.39
C HIS A 30 3.71 7.54 -15.29
N ILE A 31 2.47 7.27 -15.68
CA ILE A 31 1.40 6.88 -14.76
C ILE A 31 1.26 5.35 -14.78
N SER A 32 1.42 4.71 -13.62
CA SER A 32 1.28 3.27 -13.43
C SER A 32 0.10 2.97 -12.48
N PRO A 33 -1.02 2.44 -12.98
CA PRO A 33 -2.11 1.99 -12.11
C PRO A 33 -1.85 0.58 -11.58
N VAL A 34 -2.06 0.39 -10.28
CA VAL A 34 -1.99 -0.89 -9.57
C VAL A 34 -3.34 -1.10 -8.88
N ALA A 35 -4.08 -2.10 -9.34
CA ALA A 35 -5.32 -2.54 -8.72
C ALA A 35 -5.00 -3.49 -7.57
N VAL A 36 -5.65 -3.28 -6.42
CA VAL A 36 -5.65 -4.23 -5.29
C VAL A 36 -7.06 -4.75 -5.04
N GLY A 37 -7.18 -5.81 -4.25
CA GLY A 37 -8.50 -6.34 -3.86
C GLY A 37 -9.38 -5.31 -3.14
N ALA A 38 -10.69 -5.53 -3.18
CA ALA A 38 -11.65 -4.69 -2.46
C ALA A 38 -11.31 -4.65 -0.96
N TYR A 39 -11.11 -3.44 -0.41
CA TYR A 39 -10.70 -3.24 0.98
C TYR A 39 -9.36 -3.89 1.38
N ALA A 40 -8.50 -4.25 0.41
CA ALA A 40 -7.22 -4.91 0.65
C ALA A 40 -6.12 -3.90 1.02
N ASP A 41 -6.24 -3.28 2.19
CA ASP A 41 -5.31 -2.26 2.69
C ASP A 41 -3.89 -2.82 2.94
N LEU A 42 -3.79 -4.07 3.40
CA LEU A 42 -2.50 -4.75 3.56
C LEU A 42 -1.81 -5.03 2.20
N GLU A 43 -2.60 -5.37 1.18
CA GLU A 43 -2.10 -5.55 -0.19
C GLU A 43 -1.54 -4.24 -0.73
N ALA A 44 -2.28 -3.13 -0.56
CA ALA A 44 -1.80 -1.80 -0.92
C ALA A 44 -0.50 -1.44 -0.17
N SER A 45 -0.37 -1.83 1.10
CA SER A 45 0.88 -1.65 1.85
C SER A 45 2.06 -2.36 1.20
N GLY A 46 1.88 -3.60 0.76
CA GLY A 46 2.92 -4.36 0.06
C GLY A 46 3.26 -3.76 -1.30
N MET A 47 2.25 -3.29 -2.04
CA MET A 47 2.45 -2.61 -3.32
C MET A 47 3.22 -1.29 -3.17
N ILE A 48 3.06 -0.56 -2.07
CA ILE A 48 3.90 0.62 -1.77
C ILE A 48 5.37 0.20 -1.65
N ILE A 49 5.66 -0.86 -0.89
CA ILE A 49 7.02 -1.36 -0.68
C ILE A 49 7.64 -1.83 -2.01
N ASP A 50 6.94 -2.68 -2.76
CA ASP A 50 7.44 -3.19 -4.05
C ASP A 50 7.60 -2.06 -5.08
N THR A 51 6.76 -1.01 -5.02
CA THR A 51 6.94 0.19 -5.87
C THR A 51 8.21 0.97 -5.49
N ILE A 52 8.50 1.12 -4.20
CA ILE A 52 9.72 1.79 -3.72
C ILE A 52 10.96 0.99 -4.12
N ASP A 53 10.93 -0.34 -3.98
CA ASP A 53 12.03 -1.22 -4.40
C ASP A 53 12.28 -1.12 -5.91
N GLY A 54 11.21 -1.18 -6.72
CA GLY A 54 11.30 -1.07 -8.18
C GLY A 54 11.70 0.33 -8.69
N ALA A 55 11.52 1.38 -7.89
CA ALA A 55 11.84 2.75 -8.27
C ALA A 55 13.34 3.08 -8.24
N MET A 56 14.17 2.28 -7.56
CA MET A 56 15.62 2.51 -7.45
C MET A 56 15.98 3.95 -7.03
N ASP A 57 15.26 4.49 -6.05
CA ASP A 57 15.41 5.86 -5.50
C ASP A 57 15.12 7.02 -6.49
N GLU A 58 14.55 6.74 -7.67
CA GLU A 58 14.11 7.77 -8.62
C GLU A 58 13.00 8.65 -8.03
N PRO A 59 12.92 9.94 -8.40
CA PRO A 59 11.84 10.81 -7.96
C PRO A 59 10.47 10.31 -8.37
N GLY A 60 9.53 10.27 -7.44
CA GLY A 60 8.21 9.68 -7.69
C GLY A 60 7.10 10.12 -6.76
N ILE A 61 5.89 9.76 -7.16
CA ILE A 61 4.66 9.96 -6.40
C ILE A 61 3.95 8.60 -6.30
N ILE A 62 3.56 8.22 -5.09
CA ILE A 62 2.68 7.08 -4.85
C ILE A 62 1.36 7.63 -4.30
N LEU A 63 0.26 7.37 -5.01
CA LEU A 63 -1.09 7.71 -4.61
C LEU A 63 -1.81 6.42 -4.20
N ALA A 64 -1.79 6.11 -2.91
CA ALA A 64 -2.40 4.90 -2.36
C ALA A 64 -3.74 5.20 -1.69
N ASN A 65 -4.80 4.50 -2.09
CA ASN A 65 -6.08 4.63 -1.43
C ASN A 65 -6.74 3.26 -1.29
N VAL A 66 -6.85 2.83 -0.05
CA VAL A 66 -7.79 1.79 0.37
C VAL A 66 -8.48 2.33 1.62
N ALA A 67 -9.79 2.58 1.51
CA ALA A 67 -10.56 3.29 2.54
C ALA A 67 -11.84 2.52 2.88
N PRO A 68 -11.74 1.35 3.55
CA PRO A 68 -12.92 0.66 4.05
C PRO A 68 -13.73 1.62 4.94
N ARG A 69 -15.04 1.71 4.71
CA ARG A 69 -15.95 2.60 5.47
C ARG A 69 -16.72 1.87 6.59
N HIS A 70 -16.26 0.67 6.92
CA HIS A 70 -16.87 -0.21 7.93
C HIS A 70 -15.95 -0.35 9.14
N GLY A 71 -16.46 -0.93 10.24
CA GLY A 71 -15.66 -1.15 11.45
C GLY A 71 -15.09 0.14 12.05
N LYS A 72 -13.79 0.11 12.40
CA LYS A 72 -13.07 1.22 13.05
C LYS A 72 -13.08 2.50 12.22
N ALA A 73 -13.14 2.41 10.89
CA ALA A 73 -13.14 3.57 10.02
C ALA A 73 -14.40 4.46 10.14
N LYS A 74 -15.47 3.99 10.80
CA LYS A 74 -16.65 4.81 11.13
C LYS A 74 -16.35 5.94 12.12
N GLN A 75 -15.22 5.91 12.80
CA GLN A 75 -14.78 7.03 13.65
C GLN A 75 -14.55 8.31 12.84
N TRP A 76 -14.31 8.20 11.54
CA TRP A 76 -14.09 9.33 10.65
C TRP A 76 -15.40 9.80 10.01
N PRO A 77 -15.85 11.04 10.30
CA PRO A 77 -17.15 11.56 9.81
C PRO A 77 -17.29 11.51 8.28
N ASN A 78 -16.17 11.65 7.57
CA ASN A 78 -16.11 11.68 6.11
C ASN A 78 -15.18 10.60 5.53
N GLY A 79 -15.06 9.46 6.22
CA GLY A 79 -14.14 8.37 5.89
C GLY A 79 -12.68 8.67 6.22
N THR A 80 -11.84 7.65 6.18
CA THR A 80 -10.40 7.70 6.52
C THR A 80 -9.69 8.90 5.88
N PRO A 81 -8.94 9.72 6.64
CA PRO A 81 -8.20 10.85 6.08
C PRO A 81 -7.02 10.38 5.23
N PHE A 82 -6.47 11.31 4.46
CA PHE A 82 -5.23 11.10 3.71
C PHE A 82 -4.06 11.71 4.47
N GLY A 83 -2.87 11.16 4.25
CA GLY A 83 -1.65 11.77 4.72
C GLY A 83 -0.50 11.60 3.74
N HIS A 84 0.60 12.26 4.08
CA HIS A 84 1.80 12.35 3.25
C HIS A 84 3.05 11.96 4.04
N ILE A 85 3.88 11.15 3.39
CA ILE A 85 5.22 10.79 3.82
C ILE A 85 6.16 11.06 2.66
N LYS A 86 7.28 11.72 2.94
CA LYS A 86 8.42 11.75 2.03
C LYS A 86 9.43 10.69 2.45
N TYR A 87 9.74 9.75 1.57
CA TYR A 87 10.83 8.80 1.74
C TYR A 87 11.81 8.98 0.58
N GLN A 88 13.05 9.37 0.89
CA GLN A 88 14.06 9.75 -0.11
C GLN A 88 13.48 10.74 -1.15
N ASN A 89 13.44 10.36 -2.43
CA ASN A 89 12.91 11.16 -3.54
C ASN A 89 11.45 10.86 -3.88
N THR A 90 10.79 9.98 -3.11
CA THR A 90 9.42 9.55 -3.35
C THR A 90 8.46 10.13 -2.33
N HIS A 91 7.38 10.74 -2.84
CA HIS A 91 6.28 11.25 -2.04
C HIS A 91 5.13 10.24 -2.03
N ILE A 92 4.76 9.78 -0.84
CA ILE A 92 3.71 8.79 -0.62
C ILE A 92 2.50 9.52 -0.04
N PHE A 93 1.42 9.60 -0.81
CA PHE A 93 0.12 10.10 -0.36
C PHE A 93 -0.82 8.92 -0.20
N ALA A 94 -1.25 8.65 1.03
CA ALA A 94 -1.96 7.42 1.37
C ALA A 94 -3.17 7.66 2.29
N THR A 95 -4.14 6.75 2.28
CA THR A 95 -5.10 6.62 3.37
C THR A 95 -4.35 6.20 4.64
N VAL A 96 -4.64 6.85 5.77
CA VAL A 96 -3.81 6.69 7.00
C VAL A 96 -4.27 5.57 7.93
N ASP A 97 -5.55 5.21 7.91
CA ASP A 97 -6.12 4.16 8.76
C ASP A 97 -6.02 2.78 8.07
N GLY A 98 -6.20 1.71 8.85
CA GLY A 98 -6.02 0.33 8.40
C GLY A 98 -4.55 -0.03 8.21
N ALA A 99 -4.29 -1.05 7.39
CA ALA A 99 -2.96 -1.59 7.15
C ALA A 99 -2.17 -0.89 6.04
N THR A 100 -2.73 0.10 5.33
CA THR A 100 -2.12 0.75 4.15
C THR A 100 -0.67 1.21 4.40
N LEU A 101 -0.39 1.80 5.56
CA LEU A 101 0.96 2.29 5.92
C LEU A 101 1.74 1.36 6.85
N SER A 102 1.19 0.19 7.17
CA SER A 102 1.74 -0.72 8.17
C SER A 102 3.13 -1.24 7.80
N LEU A 103 3.38 -1.53 6.53
CA LEU A 103 4.70 -1.95 6.05
C LEU A 103 5.68 -0.78 5.93
N VAL A 104 5.22 0.41 5.56
CA VAL A 104 6.06 1.63 5.58
C VAL A 104 6.63 1.85 6.98
N HIS A 105 5.78 1.67 8.01
CA HIS A 105 6.21 1.71 9.40
C HIS A 105 7.14 0.53 9.76
N LYS A 106 6.81 -0.71 9.39
CA LYS A 106 7.63 -1.90 9.67
C LYS A 106 9.06 -1.77 9.15
N TYR A 107 9.24 -1.27 7.92
CA TYR A 107 10.57 -1.04 7.33
C TYR A 107 11.29 0.18 7.94
N GLY A 108 10.61 1.00 8.74
CA GLY A 108 11.18 2.20 9.35
C GLY A 108 11.42 3.32 8.34
N LEU A 109 10.67 3.35 7.22
CA LEU A 109 10.85 4.32 6.14
C LEU A 109 10.45 5.74 6.58
N ALA A 110 9.58 5.85 7.58
CA ALA A 110 9.21 7.11 8.20
C ALA A 110 8.86 6.91 9.67
N LYS A 111 8.92 8.01 10.44
CA LYS A 111 8.48 8.05 11.83
C LYS A 111 7.14 8.76 12.01
N ASN A 112 6.87 9.75 11.18
CA ASN A 112 5.68 10.60 11.25
C ASN A 112 5.02 10.68 9.88
N ILE A 113 3.75 11.07 9.89
CA ILE A 113 2.93 11.36 8.72
C ILE A 113 2.24 12.71 8.89
N GLU A 114 2.20 13.49 7.82
CA GLU A 114 1.40 14.69 7.71
C GLU A 114 -0.03 14.29 7.36
N VAL A 115 -0.99 14.49 8.25
CA VAL A 115 -2.39 14.12 8.03
C VAL A 115 -3.19 15.35 7.64
N TYR A 116 -4.01 15.19 6.60
CA TYR A 116 -4.79 16.27 6.01
C TYR A 116 -6.27 16.16 6.40
N ASP A 117 -6.80 17.23 6.98
CA ASP A 117 -8.25 17.43 7.09
C ASP A 117 -8.79 18.05 5.79
N ILE A 118 -9.65 17.31 5.08
CA ILE A 118 -10.12 17.70 3.73
C ILE A 118 -10.78 19.09 3.74
N PRO A 119 -11.79 19.40 4.59
CA PRO A 119 -12.39 20.73 4.63
C PRO A 119 -11.35 21.84 4.87
N THR A 120 -10.48 21.68 5.86
CA THR A 120 -9.44 22.67 6.20
C THR A 120 -8.49 22.93 5.04
N VAL A 121 -8.04 21.86 4.35
CA VAL A 121 -7.18 21.99 3.17
C VAL A 121 -7.90 22.74 2.05
N LEU A 122 -9.15 22.37 1.74
CA LEU A 122 -9.89 23.01 0.65
C LEU A 122 -10.14 24.50 0.93
N ASP A 123 -10.46 24.87 2.18
CA ASP A 123 -10.61 26.27 2.60
C ASP A 123 -9.31 27.07 2.42
N ALA A 124 -8.18 26.48 2.81
CA ALA A 124 -6.87 27.08 2.59
C ALA A 124 -6.57 27.26 1.09
N MET A 125 -6.87 26.25 0.26
CA MET A 125 -6.63 26.33 -1.19
C MET A 125 -7.53 27.34 -1.90
N ILE A 126 -8.76 27.53 -1.42
CA ILE A 126 -9.66 28.57 -1.92
C ILE A 126 -9.12 29.95 -1.57
N LYS A 127 -8.72 30.17 -0.32
CA LYS A 127 -8.12 31.43 0.14
C LYS A 127 -6.86 31.80 -0.65
N GLN A 128 -6.08 30.80 -1.04
CA GLN A 128 -4.86 30.97 -1.85
C GLN A 128 -5.14 31.03 -3.38
N GLY A 129 -6.40 30.99 -3.81
CA GLY A 129 -6.77 31.03 -5.24
C GLY A 129 -6.38 29.77 -6.03
N LYS A 130 -6.06 28.66 -5.36
CA LYS A 130 -5.66 27.37 -5.96
C LYS A 130 -6.84 26.44 -6.24
N LEU A 131 -8.02 26.75 -5.68
CA LEU A 131 -9.26 26.02 -5.89
C LEU A 131 -10.44 26.99 -6.03
N THR A 132 -11.34 26.73 -6.97
CA THR A 132 -12.58 27.53 -7.09
C THR A 132 -13.55 27.21 -5.96
N PRO A 133 -14.17 28.20 -5.29
CA PRO A 133 -15.12 27.98 -4.18
C PRO A 133 -16.22 26.96 -4.48
N LYS A 134 -16.75 26.95 -5.71
CA LYS A 134 -17.80 26.02 -6.16
C LYS A 134 -17.43 24.52 -6.06
N LEU A 135 -16.14 24.20 -5.98
CA LEU A 135 -15.66 22.82 -5.89
C LEU A 135 -15.54 22.32 -4.45
N ARG A 136 -15.65 23.21 -3.45
CA ARG A 136 -15.47 22.86 -2.04
C ARG A 136 -16.40 21.72 -1.60
N ASP A 137 -17.71 21.98 -1.59
CA ASP A 137 -18.69 21.04 -1.06
C ASP A 137 -18.82 19.77 -1.91
N PRO A 138 -18.72 19.81 -3.26
CA PRO A 138 -18.63 18.59 -4.05
C PRO A 138 -17.45 17.68 -3.66
N ILE A 139 -16.26 18.25 -3.41
CA ILE A 139 -15.09 17.46 -3.01
C ILE A 139 -15.23 16.93 -1.58
N ILE A 140 -15.82 17.72 -0.66
CA ILE A 140 -16.07 17.26 0.72
C ILE A 140 -17.03 16.07 0.70
N ASN A 141 -18.14 16.14 -0.04
CA ASN A 141 -19.21 15.16 0.05
C ASN A 141 -19.05 13.95 -0.90
N THR A 142 -18.04 13.97 -1.78
CA THR A 142 -17.83 12.90 -2.75
C THR A 142 -17.47 11.57 -2.09
N GLN A 143 -17.96 10.47 -2.68
CA GLN A 143 -17.53 9.13 -2.29
C GLN A 143 -16.17 8.76 -2.91
N PHE A 144 -15.75 9.46 -3.97
CA PHE A 144 -14.56 9.15 -4.75
C PHE A 144 -13.39 10.09 -4.42
N ARG A 145 -13.02 10.12 -3.14
CA ARG A 145 -12.04 11.07 -2.58
C ARG A 145 -10.62 10.86 -3.14
N SER A 146 -10.26 9.62 -3.51
CA SER A 146 -9.00 9.32 -4.18
C SER A 146 -8.88 9.91 -5.59
N TYR A 147 -10.01 10.24 -6.22
CA TYR A 147 -10.03 10.92 -7.52
C TYR A 147 -10.10 12.44 -7.37
N GLU A 148 -10.94 12.94 -6.46
CA GLU A 148 -11.18 14.38 -6.35
C GLU A 148 -10.17 15.13 -5.46
N PHE A 149 -9.67 14.50 -4.39
CA PHE A 149 -8.81 15.15 -3.40
C PHE A 149 -7.36 14.71 -3.50
N LEU A 150 -7.10 13.40 -3.41
CA LEU A 150 -5.75 12.83 -3.29
C LEU A 150 -4.73 13.33 -4.35
N PRO A 151 -5.03 13.33 -5.66
CA PRO A 151 -4.06 13.81 -6.65
C PRO A 151 -3.91 15.35 -6.61
N ARG A 152 -4.90 16.10 -6.12
CA ARG A 152 -4.80 17.56 -5.96
C ARG A 152 -3.88 17.93 -4.82
N ILE A 153 -4.03 17.26 -3.66
CA ILE A 153 -3.14 17.51 -2.53
C ILE A 153 -1.70 17.21 -2.90
N ALA A 154 -1.45 16.10 -3.61
CA ALA A 154 -0.12 15.80 -4.14
C ALA A 154 0.41 16.91 -5.06
N LYS A 155 -0.43 17.43 -5.97
CA LYS A 155 -0.04 18.52 -6.88
C LYS A 155 0.28 19.80 -6.12
N TRP A 156 -0.56 20.21 -5.18
CA TRP A 156 -0.35 21.43 -4.40
C TRP A 156 0.93 21.35 -3.58
N TYR A 157 1.11 20.24 -2.84
CA TYR A 157 2.30 19.98 -2.05
C TYR A 157 3.58 20.08 -2.89
N LEU A 158 3.64 19.35 -4.02
CA LEU A 158 4.82 19.33 -4.90
C LEU A 158 5.05 20.66 -5.64
N SER A 159 4.05 21.52 -5.74
CA SER A 159 4.18 22.86 -6.32
C SER A 159 4.64 23.90 -5.29
N GLY A 160 5.01 23.48 -4.07
CA GLY A 160 5.43 24.36 -2.99
C GLY A 160 4.30 25.21 -2.41
N VAL A 161 3.05 24.79 -2.61
CA VAL A 161 1.89 25.45 -1.99
C VAL A 161 1.84 25.07 -0.52
N ASP A 162 1.61 26.04 0.36
CA ASP A 162 1.44 25.79 1.79
C ASP A 162 0.08 25.12 2.05
N VAL A 163 0.12 23.87 2.52
CA VAL A 163 -1.08 23.06 2.78
C VAL A 163 -1.15 22.77 4.28
N PRO A 164 -2.27 23.08 4.97
CA PRO A 164 -2.41 22.76 6.39
C PRO A 164 -2.44 21.25 6.63
N PHE A 165 -1.71 20.80 7.64
CA PHE A 165 -1.68 19.42 8.10
C PHE A 165 -1.52 19.35 9.63
N THR A 166 -1.82 18.17 10.19
CA THR A 166 -1.42 17.80 11.55
C THR A 166 -0.37 16.69 11.48
N LEU A 167 0.64 16.75 12.32
CA LEU A 167 1.70 15.73 12.36
C LEU A 167 1.30 14.60 13.32
N HIS A 168 1.35 13.36 12.86
CA HIS A 168 1.06 12.18 13.68
C HIS A 168 2.21 11.17 13.62
N PRO A 169 2.58 10.55 14.75
CA PRO A 169 3.44 9.37 14.75
C PRO A 169 2.83 8.22 13.93
N LEU A 170 3.65 7.52 13.15
CA LEU A 170 3.18 6.32 12.44
C LEU A 170 2.79 5.17 13.38
N SER A 171 3.30 5.19 14.62
CA SER A 171 2.91 4.26 15.68
C SER A 171 1.45 4.39 16.12
N ASP A 172 0.77 5.48 15.78
CA ASP A 172 -0.65 5.67 16.09
C ASP A 172 -1.56 4.82 15.20
N PHE A 173 -1.03 4.30 14.08
CA PHE A 173 -1.76 3.49 13.10
C PHE A 173 -1.42 2.00 13.23
N LEU A 174 -2.19 1.15 12.53
CA LEU A 174 -2.08 -0.29 12.67
C LEU A 174 -0.66 -0.80 12.32
N PRO A 175 0.05 -1.50 13.23
CA PRO A 175 1.33 -2.11 12.90
C PRO A 175 1.13 -3.27 11.91
N SER A 176 2.18 -3.61 11.15
CA SER A 176 2.10 -4.69 10.18
C SER A 176 1.82 -6.03 10.88
N PRO A 177 0.70 -6.71 10.58
CA PRO A 177 0.45 -8.04 11.11
C PRO A 177 1.40 -9.04 10.45
N LEU A 178 1.73 -10.15 11.13
CA LEU A 178 2.33 -11.31 10.47
C LEU A 178 1.23 -12.06 9.71
N ALA A 179 1.05 -11.70 8.44
CA ALA A 179 -0.04 -12.18 7.60
C ALA A 179 0.41 -12.42 6.16
N VAL A 180 -0.42 -13.10 5.38
CA VAL A 180 -0.32 -13.13 3.91
C VAL A 180 -0.84 -11.81 3.37
N TRP A 181 0.01 -11.04 2.67
CA TRP A 181 -0.40 -9.75 2.08
C TRP A 181 -0.77 -9.87 0.59
N TYR A 182 -0.30 -10.91 -0.10
CA TYR A 182 -0.58 -11.11 -1.51
C TYR A 182 -0.54 -12.58 -1.90
N VAL A 183 -1.41 -12.95 -2.83
CA VAL A 183 -1.35 -14.25 -3.52
C VAL A 183 -1.08 -13.96 -4.99
N ASP A 184 0.06 -14.42 -5.49
CA ASP A 184 0.45 -14.17 -6.88
C ASP A 184 -0.38 -15.00 -7.88
N ASN A 185 -0.20 -14.74 -9.17
CA ASN A 185 -0.89 -15.43 -10.25
C ASN A 185 -0.58 -16.93 -10.33
N PHE A 186 0.52 -17.40 -9.72
CA PHE A 186 0.86 -18.82 -9.63
C PHE A 186 0.28 -19.47 -8.36
N GLY A 187 -0.22 -18.66 -7.42
CA GLY A 187 -0.76 -19.08 -6.15
C GLY A 187 0.27 -19.20 -5.04
N ASN A 188 1.44 -18.57 -5.18
CA ASN A 188 2.38 -18.40 -4.07
C ASN A 188 1.83 -17.35 -3.12
N CYS A 189 1.93 -17.60 -1.81
CA CYS A 189 1.40 -16.71 -0.79
C CYS A 189 2.53 -15.88 -0.20
N LYS A 190 2.60 -14.61 -0.58
CA LYS A 190 3.58 -13.67 -0.05
C LYS A 190 3.17 -13.18 1.32
N THR A 191 4.09 -13.23 2.26
CA THR A 191 3.84 -12.91 3.67
C THR A 191 4.47 -11.58 4.04
N THR A 192 4.03 -10.96 5.12
CA THR A 192 4.69 -9.77 5.67
C THR A 192 5.93 -10.13 6.49
N ALA A 193 6.19 -11.42 6.70
CA ALA A 193 7.25 -11.90 7.57
C ALA A 193 8.63 -11.76 6.91
N TRP A 194 9.60 -11.29 7.67
CA TRP A 194 11.02 -11.45 7.36
C TRP A 194 11.54 -12.76 7.95
N GLN A 195 12.74 -13.16 7.52
CA GLN A 195 13.39 -14.37 8.03
C GLN A 195 13.46 -14.40 9.57
N GLN A 196 13.84 -13.28 10.19
CA GLN A 196 13.96 -13.15 11.64
C GLN A 196 12.62 -13.27 12.39
N ASP A 197 11.48 -12.92 11.76
CA ASP A 197 10.18 -12.95 12.41
C ASP A 197 9.76 -14.41 12.74
N LEU A 198 10.18 -15.35 11.90
CA LEU A 198 9.86 -16.78 12.02
C LEU A 198 11.08 -17.66 12.32
N GLY A 199 12.28 -17.09 12.37
CA GLY A 199 13.54 -17.83 12.48
C GLY A 199 13.74 -18.79 11.30
N HIS A 200 13.49 -18.30 10.08
CA HIS A 200 13.69 -19.03 8.83
C HIS A 200 15.18 -19.31 8.58
N GLN A 201 15.51 -20.57 8.27
CA GLN A 201 16.84 -21.00 7.88
C GLN A 201 16.71 -22.23 6.97
N ALA A 202 17.39 -22.27 5.82
CA ALA A 202 17.31 -23.39 4.90
C ALA A 202 17.54 -24.74 5.60
N GLY A 203 16.70 -25.73 5.28
CA GLY A 203 16.71 -27.05 5.90
C GLY A 203 15.90 -27.15 7.21
N LYS A 204 15.57 -26.04 7.87
CA LYS A 204 14.71 -26.02 9.06
C LYS A 204 13.25 -26.25 8.69
N THR A 205 12.49 -26.88 9.57
CA THR A 205 11.03 -26.99 9.46
C THR A 205 10.36 -26.05 10.44
N LEU A 206 9.40 -25.25 9.96
CA LEU A 206 8.59 -24.36 10.79
C LEU A 206 7.15 -24.86 10.85
N MET A 207 6.53 -24.69 12.01
CA MET A 207 5.10 -24.91 12.17
C MET A 207 4.36 -23.65 11.76
N THR A 208 3.39 -23.80 10.87
CA THR A 208 2.46 -22.73 10.44
C THR A 208 1.01 -23.21 10.65
N PRO A 209 0.01 -22.33 10.55
CA PRO A 209 -1.40 -22.74 10.57
C PRO A 209 -1.78 -23.76 9.50
N TRP A 210 -1.00 -23.85 8.43
CA TRP A 210 -1.20 -24.79 7.32
C TRP A 210 -0.31 -26.04 7.40
N GLY A 211 0.33 -26.25 8.55
CA GLY A 211 1.14 -27.42 8.85
C GLY A 211 2.65 -27.15 8.85
N LYS A 212 3.42 -28.24 8.77
CA LYS A 212 4.88 -28.21 8.80
C LYS A 212 5.43 -27.87 7.41
N LEU A 213 6.12 -26.75 7.30
CA LEU A 213 6.76 -26.30 6.06
C LEU A 213 8.28 -26.28 6.23
N GLN A 214 8.99 -26.91 5.30
CA GLN A 214 10.45 -26.84 5.25
C GLN A 214 10.88 -25.51 4.62
N CYS A 215 11.91 -24.90 5.19
CA CYS A 215 12.51 -23.66 4.73
C CYS A 215 13.54 -23.94 3.64
N TYR A 216 13.52 -23.13 2.59
CA TYR A 216 14.47 -23.17 1.48
C TYR A 216 14.89 -21.75 1.13
N ASP A 217 16.05 -21.58 0.51
CA ASP A 217 16.49 -20.24 0.12
C ASP A 217 15.72 -19.71 -1.08
N ARG A 218 15.38 -20.57 -2.06
CA ARG A 218 14.74 -20.17 -3.32
C ARG A 218 13.68 -21.18 -3.74
N LEU A 219 12.74 -20.71 -4.57
CA LEU A 219 11.68 -21.54 -5.17
C LEU A 219 12.23 -22.78 -5.88
N LYS A 220 13.30 -22.66 -6.66
CA LYS A 220 13.88 -23.78 -7.41
C LYS A 220 14.45 -24.90 -6.54
N ASP A 221 14.73 -24.61 -5.27
CA ASP A 221 15.31 -25.56 -4.32
C ASP A 221 14.18 -26.39 -3.64
N VAL A 222 12.92 -26.03 -3.83
CA VAL A 222 11.75 -26.77 -3.35
C VAL A 222 11.48 -27.97 -4.27
N PRO A 223 11.43 -29.22 -3.74
CA PRO A 223 11.16 -30.40 -4.55
C PRO A 223 9.77 -30.38 -5.19
N ASN A 224 9.65 -30.94 -6.39
CA ASN A 224 8.38 -31.02 -7.12
C ASN A 224 7.25 -31.62 -6.26
N GLY A 225 6.10 -30.96 -6.24
CA GLY A 225 4.93 -31.38 -5.47
C GLY A 225 5.07 -31.23 -3.95
N LYS A 226 6.13 -30.59 -3.45
CA LYS A 226 6.30 -30.28 -2.03
C LYS A 226 6.05 -28.79 -1.76
N ALA A 227 5.46 -28.53 -0.60
CA ALA A 227 5.33 -27.18 -0.08
C ALA A 227 6.59 -26.75 0.66
N GLY A 228 6.88 -25.46 0.62
CA GLY A 228 8.01 -24.88 1.32
C GLY A 228 7.76 -23.43 1.69
N LEU A 229 8.57 -22.94 2.62
CA LEU A 229 8.70 -21.52 2.92
C LEU A 229 10.01 -21.05 2.29
N ILE A 230 9.96 -20.02 1.46
CA ILE A 230 11.14 -19.47 0.77
C ILE A 230 11.35 -18.01 1.10
N VAL A 231 12.55 -17.50 0.80
CA VAL A 231 12.77 -16.06 0.67
C VAL A 231 12.26 -15.63 -0.72
N GLY A 232 11.25 -14.76 -0.72
CA GLY A 232 10.61 -14.22 -1.91
C GLY A 232 11.39 -13.10 -2.59
N SER A 233 10.83 -12.61 -3.70
CA SER A 233 11.40 -11.45 -4.42
C SER A 233 10.85 -10.11 -3.92
N SER A 234 9.62 -10.10 -3.40
CA SER A 234 9.02 -8.88 -2.84
C SER A 234 9.65 -8.46 -1.51
N GLY A 235 9.52 -7.17 -1.20
CA GLY A 235 10.17 -6.53 -0.07
C GLY A 235 11.11 -5.40 -0.54
N TYR A 236 11.95 -4.92 0.36
CA TYR A 236 12.82 -3.78 0.06
C TYR A 236 14.24 -4.02 0.54
N GLN A 237 15.21 -3.71 -0.33
CA GLN A 237 16.65 -3.86 -0.08
C GLN A 237 17.01 -5.29 0.36
N ASP A 238 17.65 -5.43 1.52
CA ASP A 238 18.12 -6.68 2.12
C ASP A 238 17.02 -7.43 2.89
N LYS A 239 15.86 -6.82 3.07
CA LYS A 239 14.73 -7.40 3.79
C LYS A 239 13.64 -7.83 2.82
N ARG A 240 13.74 -9.09 2.41
CA ARG A 240 12.74 -9.76 1.55
C ARG A 240 11.69 -10.48 2.38
N PHE A 241 10.48 -10.52 1.85
CA PHE A 241 9.37 -11.24 2.45
C PHE A 241 9.52 -12.74 2.27
N LEU A 242 9.02 -13.51 3.24
CA LEU A 242 8.89 -14.95 3.09
C LEU A 242 7.66 -15.29 2.24
N GLU A 243 7.73 -16.37 1.47
CA GLU A 243 6.63 -16.84 0.63
C GLU A 243 6.34 -18.33 0.88
N ILE A 244 5.06 -18.67 0.96
CA ILE A 244 4.60 -20.06 1.01
C ILE A 244 4.34 -20.51 -0.43
N VAL A 245 5.03 -21.55 -0.85
CA VAL A 245 5.01 -22.06 -2.22
C VAL A 245 4.73 -23.55 -2.24
N LEU A 246 4.26 -24.04 -3.38
CA LEU A 246 4.09 -25.47 -3.67
C LEU A 246 4.64 -25.73 -5.06
N GLN A 247 5.78 -26.42 -5.17
CA GLN A 247 6.47 -26.51 -6.45
C GLN A 247 5.60 -27.20 -7.52
N GLY A 248 5.29 -26.46 -8.59
CA GLY A 248 4.44 -26.89 -9.70
C GLY A 248 2.93 -26.81 -9.45
N LYS A 249 2.45 -26.22 -8.34
CA LYS A 249 1.02 -26.03 -8.05
C LYS A 249 0.77 -24.73 -7.27
N SER A 250 -0.51 -24.35 -7.14
CA SER A 250 -0.90 -23.22 -6.29
C SER A 250 -0.89 -23.62 -4.81
N ALA A 251 -0.05 -22.96 -4.00
CA ALA A 251 -0.07 -23.12 -2.54
C ALA A 251 -1.39 -22.59 -1.96
N ALA A 252 -1.86 -21.45 -2.45
CA ALA A 252 -3.12 -20.84 -2.01
C ALA A 252 -4.31 -21.79 -2.19
N ALA A 253 -4.46 -22.40 -3.37
CA ALA A 253 -5.54 -23.34 -3.63
C ALA A 253 -5.38 -24.64 -2.82
N HIS A 254 -4.15 -25.13 -2.65
CA HIS A 254 -3.89 -26.37 -1.93
C HIS A 254 -4.22 -26.27 -0.43
N PHE A 255 -3.85 -25.16 0.21
CA PHE A 255 -4.04 -24.93 1.64
C PHE A 255 -5.28 -24.09 1.98
N GLY A 256 -5.97 -23.53 0.98
CA GLY A 256 -7.08 -22.61 1.18
C GLY A 256 -6.66 -21.24 1.72
N ILE A 257 -5.40 -20.83 1.48
CA ILE A 257 -4.83 -19.57 1.99
C ILE A 257 -5.43 -18.38 1.26
N LYS A 258 -5.72 -17.31 2.01
CA LYS A 258 -6.21 -16.03 1.51
C LYS A 258 -5.35 -14.88 2.01
N VAL A 259 -5.42 -13.76 1.30
CA VAL A 259 -4.87 -12.48 1.78
C VAL A 259 -5.53 -12.14 3.12
N GLY A 260 -4.71 -11.72 4.08
CA GLY A 260 -5.11 -11.42 5.46
C GLY A 260 -4.97 -12.59 6.42
N ASP A 261 -4.78 -13.83 5.95
CA ASP A 261 -4.59 -14.97 6.87
C ASP A 261 -3.31 -14.79 7.67
N LEU A 262 -3.41 -14.98 8.99
CA LEU A 262 -2.30 -14.81 9.93
C LEU A 262 -1.35 -16.01 9.89
N LEU A 263 -0.06 -15.77 10.12
CA LEU A 263 0.94 -16.84 10.24
C LEU A 263 1.00 -17.48 11.64
N ARG A 264 0.26 -16.95 12.62
CA ARG A 264 0.19 -17.43 14.01
C ARG A 264 -1.18 -17.19 14.59
#